data_AF-A0A0D0DF28-F1
#
_entry.id   AF-A0A0D0DF28-F1
#
_cell.length_a   1.000
_cell.length_b   1.000
_cell.length_c   1.000
_cell.angle_alpha   90.00
_cell.angle_beta   90.00
_cell.angle_gamma   90.00
#
_symmetry.space_group_name_H-M   'P 1'
#
loop_
_entity.id
_entity.type
_entity.pdbx_description
1 polymer ?
#
loop_
_entity_poly.entity_id
_entity_poly.type
_entity_poly.pdbx_seq_one_letter_code
_entity_poly.pdbx_strand_id
1 'polypeptide(L)'
;MANPSLERCPDFSGEVYRTIHDTLAQVVNENDQQVTEHLTAAWDIDHNLQIEAWNQQQIIEAQIQRKAEQAQREQEAEALQLAEDKAEHECREAEKKKPKMNNFDESTLVSSVIVQRPAQYTLQKLSTFNFINLWYFSPAGCVEATRNNRSNANNTFGISKVDERNSHSEIGHCCQSVTKLNGGPQADLWNLPAGGG
;
A
#
# COMPACT_ATOMS: atom_id res chain seq x y z
N MET A 1 20.72 -3.85 29.45
CA MET A 1 21.45 -3.47 30.66
C MET A 1 20.43 -3.03 31.72
N ALA A 2 20.69 -3.29 33.00
CA ALA A 2 19.79 -2.90 34.08
C ALA A 2 19.89 -1.39 34.35
N ASN A 3 18.80 -0.78 34.82
CA ASN A 3 18.81 0.63 35.21
C ASN A 3 19.60 0.79 36.53
N PRO A 4 20.75 1.49 36.52
CA PRO A 4 21.57 1.65 37.72
C PRO A 4 20.83 2.43 38.81
N SER A 5 19.86 3.30 38.47
CA SER A 5 19.12 4.09 39.47
C SER A 5 18.25 3.28 40.44
N LEU A 6 18.13 1.98 40.23
CA LEU A 6 17.37 1.06 41.09
C LEU A 6 18.26 0.33 42.10
N GLU A 7 19.58 0.44 41.97
CA GLU A 7 20.50 -0.17 42.93
C GLU A 7 20.51 0.62 44.24
N ARG A 8 20.56 -0.11 45.36
CA ARG A 8 20.62 0.46 46.69
C ARG A 8 22.04 0.37 47.22
N CYS A 9 22.48 1.41 47.92
CA CYS A 9 23.73 1.40 48.66
C CYS A 9 23.79 0.20 49.62
N PRO A 10 24.86 -0.62 49.57
CA PRO A 10 25.08 -1.68 50.54
C PRO A 10 25.19 -1.13 51.97
N ASP A 11 24.75 -1.90 52.96
CA ASP A 11 24.95 -1.54 54.36
C ASP A 11 26.42 -1.83 54.77
N PHE A 12 27.26 -0.80 54.67
CA PHE A 12 28.67 -0.88 55.02
C PHE A 12 28.94 -0.99 56.53
N SER A 13 27.91 -0.82 57.38
CA SER A 13 28.01 -1.05 58.83
C SER A 13 27.76 -2.51 59.22
N GLY A 14 27.34 -3.34 58.27
CA GLY A 14 27.04 -4.74 58.48
C GLY A 14 28.28 -5.59 58.82
N GLU A 15 28.04 -6.72 59.49
CA GLU A 15 29.09 -7.65 59.95
C GLU A 15 29.98 -8.20 58.81
N VAL A 16 29.48 -8.20 57.59
CA VAL A 16 30.21 -8.64 56.38
C VAL A 16 31.42 -7.74 56.08
N TYR A 17 31.35 -6.45 56.46
CA TYR A 17 32.41 -5.47 56.23
C TYR A 17 33.37 -5.33 57.41
N ARG A 18 33.13 -6.05 58.52
CA ARG A 18 33.84 -5.89 59.79
C ARG A 18 35.36 -6.08 59.67
N THR A 19 35.80 -7.03 58.83
CA THR A 19 37.22 -7.24 58.54
C THR A 19 37.88 -6.04 57.85
N ILE A 20 37.12 -5.34 56.99
CA ILE A 20 37.58 -4.14 56.29
C ILE A 20 37.68 -2.98 57.28
N HIS A 21 36.68 -2.83 58.16
CA HIS A 21 36.70 -1.87 59.27
C HIS A 21 37.91 -2.07 60.20
N ASP A 22 38.14 -3.29 60.69
CA ASP A 22 39.26 -3.61 61.59
C ASP A 22 40.62 -3.30 60.94
N THR A 23 40.74 -3.53 59.63
CA THR A 23 41.98 -3.28 58.88
C THR A 23 42.23 -1.78 58.71
N LEU A 24 41.19 -1.01 58.36
CA LEU A 24 41.30 0.43 58.17
C LEU A 24 41.53 1.17 59.49
N ALA A 25 40.89 0.72 60.58
CA ALA A 25 41.14 1.24 61.92
C ALA A 25 42.62 1.08 62.35
N GLN A 26 43.27 -0.03 61.98
CA GLN A 26 44.69 -0.27 62.29
C GLN A 26 45.66 0.56 61.44
N VAL A 27 45.33 0.79 60.16
CA VAL A 27 46.24 1.44 59.20
C VAL A 27 46.10 2.97 59.20
N VAL A 28 44.87 3.46 59.32
CA VAL A 28 44.52 4.88 59.13
C VAL A 28 44.15 5.56 60.46
N ASN A 29 43.97 4.77 61.53
CA ASN A 29 43.52 5.25 62.86
C ASN A 29 42.17 5.99 62.80
N GLU A 30 41.31 5.57 61.87
CA GLU A 30 39.94 6.03 61.71
C GLU A 30 38.99 5.17 62.56
N ASN A 31 37.88 5.75 62.99
CA ASN A 31 36.82 5.01 63.67
C ASN A 31 35.85 4.37 62.66
N ASP A 32 35.08 3.36 63.08
CA ASP A 32 34.11 2.63 62.25
C ASP A 32 33.10 3.54 61.52
N GLN A 33 32.73 4.67 62.14
CA GLN A 33 31.82 5.64 61.52
C GLN A 33 32.50 6.34 60.33
N GLN A 34 33.75 6.77 60.48
CA GLN A 34 34.52 7.40 59.39
C GLN A 34 34.72 6.43 58.23
N VAL A 35 35.04 5.16 58.52
CA VAL A 35 35.18 4.12 57.48
C VAL A 35 33.86 3.89 56.74
N THR A 36 32.73 3.82 57.46
CA THR A 36 31.40 3.70 56.85
C THR A 36 31.08 4.89 55.94
N GLU A 37 31.35 6.11 56.42
CA GLU A 37 31.14 7.35 55.67
C GLU A 37 32.00 7.38 54.40
N HIS A 38 33.28 6.99 54.48
CA HIS A 38 34.17 6.92 53.33
C HIS A 38 33.72 5.91 52.27
N LEU A 39 33.31 4.70 52.70
CA LEU A 39 32.80 3.68 51.78
C LEU A 39 31.48 4.10 51.12
N THR A 40 30.59 4.72 51.89
CA THR A 40 29.32 5.24 51.38
C THR A 40 29.57 6.36 50.37
N ALA A 41 30.44 7.31 50.68
CA ALA A 41 30.79 8.41 49.77
C ALA A 41 31.44 7.91 48.48
N ALA A 42 32.34 6.92 48.57
CA ALA A 42 32.95 6.31 47.39
C ALA A 42 31.90 5.61 46.50
N TRP A 43 30.96 4.88 47.13
CA TRP A 43 29.86 4.25 46.40
C TRP A 43 28.95 5.28 45.74
N ASP A 44 28.56 6.35 46.43
CA ASP A 44 27.71 7.41 45.88
C ASP A 44 28.36 8.07 44.66
N ILE A 45 29.67 8.32 44.69
CA ILE A 45 30.39 8.89 43.55
C ILE A 45 30.31 7.97 42.34
N ASP A 46 30.64 6.69 42.51
CA ASP A 46 30.61 5.71 41.41
C ASP A 46 29.19 5.50 40.87
N HIS A 47 28.22 5.33 41.77
CA HIS A 47 26.82 5.13 41.42
C HIS A 47 26.23 6.33 40.65
N ASN A 48 26.54 7.56 41.07
CA ASN A 48 26.12 8.76 40.35
C ASN A 48 26.73 8.84 38.96
N LEU A 49 28.01 8.49 38.79
CA LEU A 49 28.65 8.43 37.47
C LEU A 49 27.98 7.38 36.56
N GLN A 50 27.62 6.22 37.11
CA GLN A 50 26.91 5.19 36.35
C GLN A 50 25.51 5.65 35.92
N ILE A 51 24.76 6.34 36.81
CA ILE A 51 23.46 6.93 36.47
C ILE A 51 23.62 7.99 35.37
N GLU A 52 24.64 8.85 35.45
CA GLU A 52 24.86 9.89 34.45
C GLU A 52 25.19 9.26 33.08
N ALA A 53 26.10 8.29 33.04
CA ALA A 53 26.45 7.58 31.82
C ALA A 53 25.23 6.87 31.21
N TRP A 54 24.41 6.24 32.05
CA TRP A 54 23.14 5.64 31.64
C TRP A 54 22.20 6.66 31.03
N ASN A 55 22.00 7.80 31.68
CA ASN A 55 21.12 8.87 31.20
C ASN A 55 21.60 9.42 29.85
N GLN A 56 22.91 9.63 29.68
CA GLN A 56 23.50 10.03 28.41
C GLN A 56 23.22 8.99 27.32
N GLN A 57 23.38 7.71 27.62
CA GLN A 57 23.06 6.63 26.69
C GLN A 57 21.58 6.64 26.29
N GLN A 58 20.66 6.82 27.25
CA GLN A 58 19.23 6.91 26.95
C GLN A 58 18.91 8.10 26.04
N ILE A 59 19.56 9.26 26.23
CA ILE A 59 19.38 10.42 25.37
C ILE A 59 19.85 10.13 23.94
N ILE A 60 21.02 9.52 23.79
CA ILE A 60 21.59 9.16 22.48
C ILE A 60 20.67 8.17 21.77
N GLU A 61 20.26 7.10 22.45
CA GLU A 61 19.35 6.10 21.89
C GLU A 61 18.03 6.75 21.45
N ALA A 62 17.43 7.58 22.30
CA ALA A 62 16.20 8.31 21.96
C ALA A 62 16.39 9.28 20.77
N GLN A 63 17.58 9.84 20.58
CA GLN A 63 17.89 10.67 19.40
C GLN A 63 18.05 9.83 18.14
N ILE A 64 18.72 8.67 18.22
CA ILE A 64 18.88 7.74 17.10
C ILE A 64 17.50 7.24 16.66
N GLN A 65 16.67 6.80 17.60
CA GLN A 65 15.31 6.33 17.30
C GLN A 65 14.46 7.42 16.64
N ARG A 66 14.49 8.66 17.16
CA ARG A 66 13.77 9.78 16.54
C ARG A 66 14.24 10.08 15.12
N LYS A 67 15.55 10.04 14.87
CA LYS A 67 16.10 10.25 13.53
C LYS A 67 15.72 9.12 12.57
N ALA A 68 15.76 7.87 13.04
CA ALA A 68 15.36 6.71 12.26
C ALA A 68 13.88 6.78 11.89
N GLU A 69 13.01 7.11 12.84
CA GLU A 69 11.57 7.27 12.62
C GLU A 69 11.27 8.42 11.65
N GLN A 70 11.99 9.55 11.78
CA GLN A 70 11.84 10.66 10.86
C GLN A 70 12.28 10.28 9.43
N ALA A 71 13.44 9.63 9.28
CA ALA A 71 13.91 9.17 7.99
C ALA A 71 12.95 8.16 7.34
N GLN A 72 12.35 7.26 8.14
CA GLN A 72 11.32 6.36 7.66
C GLN A 72 10.08 7.11 7.17
N ARG A 73 9.60 8.09 7.94
CA ARG A 73 8.44 8.92 7.54
C ARG A 73 8.72 9.72 6.26
N GLU A 74 9.92 10.26 6.10
CA GLU A 74 10.35 10.96 4.88
C GLU A 74 10.38 10.00 3.68
N GLN A 75 10.96 8.81 3.84
CA GLN A 75 10.99 7.80 2.78
C GLN A 75 9.58 7.34 2.37
N GLU A 76 8.69 7.13 3.34
CA GLU A 76 7.29 6.77 3.07
C GLU A 76 6.56 7.91 2.34
N ALA A 77 6.77 9.16 2.74
CA ALA A 77 6.18 10.32 2.08
C ALA A 77 6.68 10.48 0.63
N GLU A 78 7.98 10.32 0.39
CA GLU A 78 8.56 10.35 -0.96
C GLU A 78 8.03 9.21 -1.83
N ALA A 79 7.90 7.99 -1.27
CA ALA A 79 7.33 6.86 -2.00
C ALA A 79 5.85 7.08 -2.35
N LEU A 80 5.07 7.65 -1.44
CA LEU A 80 3.67 8.02 -1.69
C LEU A 80 3.57 9.09 -2.78
N GLN A 81 4.39 10.14 -2.71
CA GLN A 81 4.41 11.20 -3.71
C GLN A 81 4.78 10.66 -5.09
N LEU A 82 5.81 9.80 -5.17
CA LEU A 82 6.19 9.16 -6.43
C LEU A 82 5.07 8.28 -7.00
N ALA A 83 4.34 7.57 -6.14
CA ALA A 83 3.20 6.76 -6.56
C ALA A 83 2.04 7.63 -7.09
N GLU A 84 1.76 8.76 -6.43
CA GLU A 84 0.77 9.74 -6.87
C GLU A 84 1.15 10.36 -8.22
N ASP A 85 2.38 10.84 -8.36
CA ASP A 85 2.89 11.43 -9.60
C ASP A 85 2.82 10.42 -10.76
N LYS A 86 3.18 9.16 -10.50
CA LYS A 86 3.07 8.08 -11.48
C LYS A 86 1.61 7.81 -11.87
N ALA A 87 0.70 7.77 -10.91
CA ALA A 87 -0.72 7.56 -11.16
C ALA A 87 -1.34 8.74 -11.93
N GLU A 88 -0.96 9.98 -11.61
CA GLU A 88 -1.39 11.17 -12.34
C GLU A 88 -0.88 11.16 -13.79
N HIS A 89 0.39 10.78 -13.99
CA HIS A 89 0.96 10.62 -15.33
C HIS A 89 0.23 9.53 -16.12
N GLU A 90 -0.04 8.36 -15.52
CA GLU A 90 -0.78 7.28 -16.15
C GLU A 90 -2.20 7.71 -16.53
N CYS A 91 -2.91 8.41 -15.65
CA CYS A 91 -4.23 8.99 -15.92
C CYS A 91 -4.18 9.97 -17.11
N ARG A 92 -3.23 10.90 -17.13
CA ARG A 92 -3.05 11.85 -18.25
C ARG A 92 -2.79 11.14 -19.57
N GLU A 93 -1.95 10.11 -19.58
CA GLU A 93 -1.67 9.32 -20.77
C GLU A 93 -2.87 8.49 -21.23
N ALA A 94 -3.65 7.93 -20.30
CA ALA A 94 -4.88 7.22 -20.60
C ALA A 94 -5.95 8.16 -21.20
N GLU A 95 -6.06 9.39 -20.71
CA GLU A 95 -6.97 10.41 -21.26
C GLU A 95 -6.61 10.82 -22.68
N LYS A 96 -5.32 10.99 -22.99
CA LYS A 96 -4.86 11.28 -24.36
C LYS A 96 -5.23 10.18 -25.36
N LYS A 97 -5.33 8.93 -24.90
CA LYS A 97 -5.70 7.76 -25.71
C LYS A 97 -7.22 7.60 -25.89
N LYS A 98 -8.05 8.34 -25.14
CA LYS A 98 -9.52 8.25 -25.30
C LYS A 98 -9.91 8.82 -26.67
N PRO A 99 -10.77 8.13 -27.44
CA PRO A 99 -11.31 8.68 -28.68
C PRO A 99 -11.94 10.04 -28.41
N LYS A 100 -11.59 11.03 -29.24
CA LYS A 100 -12.23 12.36 -29.18
C LYS A 100 -13.72 12.15 -29.45
N MET A 101 -14.56 12.27 -28.42
CA MET A 101 -16.00 12.31 -28.62
C MET A 101 -16.31 13.53 -29.49
N ASN A 102 -17.03 13.30 -30.59
CA ASN A 102 -17.55 14.39 -31.39
C ASN A 102 -18.41 15.29 -30.50
N ASN A 103 -18.27 16.60 -30.66
CA ASN A 103 -19.16 17.54 -29.98
C ASN A 103 -20.58 17.30 -30.47
N PHE A 104 -21.51 17.15 -29.53
CA PHE A 104 -22.93 17.16 -29.85
C PHE A 104 -23.33 18.59 -30.19
N ASP A 105 -23.76 18.81 -31.43
CA ASP A 105 -24.36 20.07 -31.81
C ASP A 105 -25.84 20.05 -31.46
N GLU A 106 -26.20 20.73 -30.38
CA GLU A 106 -27.58 20.85 -29.92
C GLU A 106 -28.48 21.62 -30.90
N SER A 107 -27.88 22.42 -31.79
CA SER A 107 -28.61 23.10 -32.88
C SER A 107 -28.82 22.23 -34.11
N THR A 108 -28.11 21.10 -34.21
CA THR A 108 -28.38 20.09 -35.23
C THR A 108 -29.60 19.27 -34.80
N LEU A 109 -30.78 19.71 -35.28
CA LEU A 109 -32.00 18.92 -35.18
C LEU A 109 -31.82 17.64 -36.03
N VAL A 110 -31.55 16.52 -35.37
CA VAL A 110 -31.68 15.21 -36.02
C VAL A 110 -33.14 15.06 -36.41
N SER A 111 -33.41 15.07 -37.72
CA SER A 111 -34.77 14.90 -38.24
C SER A 111 -35.39 13.65 -37.64
N SER A 112 -36.51 13.81 -36.93
CA SER A 112 -37.30 12.70 -36.39
C SER A 112 -37.98 11.87 -37.51
N VAL A 113 -37.89 12.35 -38.75
CA VAL A 113 -38.42 11.67 -39.92
C VAL A 113 -37.38 10.67 -40.43
N ILE A 114 -37.60 9.40 -40.09
CA ILE A 114 -36.88 8.28 -40.71
C ILE A 114 -37.30 8.23 -42.18
N VAL A 115 -36.45 8.75 -43.07
CA VAL A 115 -36.67 8.61 -44.52
C VAL A 115 -36.57 7.14 -44.87
N GLN A 116 -37.66 6.57 -45.34
CA GLN A 116 -37.69 5.18 -45.76
C GLN A 116 -36.78 5.00 -46.97
N ARG A 117 -35.70 4.24 -46.78
CA ARG A 117 -34.79 3.88 -47.86
C ARG A 117 -35.31 2.61 -48.55
N PRO A 118 -35.28 2.55 -49.89
CA PRO A 118 -35.53 1.30 -50.61
C PRO A 118 -34.59 0.20 -50.11
N ALA A 119 -35.07 -1.04 -50.11
CA ALA A 119 -34.26 -2.17 -49.63
C ALA A 119 -32.95 -2.31 -50.42
N GLN A 120 -31.91 -2.83 -49.76
CA GLN A 120 -30.58 -3.01 -50.36
C GLN A 120 -30.62 -3.84 -51.65
N TYR A 121 -31.48 -4.86 -51.71
CA TYR A 121 -31.74 -5.65 -52.92
C TYR A 121 -32.18 -4.77 -54.11
N THR A 122 -33.02 -3.77 -53.86
CA THR A 122 -33.50 -2.82 -54.88
C THR A 122 -32.35 -1.97 -55.41
N LEU A 123 -31.49 -1.48 -54.52
CA LEU A 123 -30.30 -0.70 -54.88
C LEU A 123 -29.30 -1.54 -55.69
N GLN A 124 -29.10 -2.81 -55.33
CA GLN A 124 -28.22 -3.73 -56.04
C GLN A 124 -28.76 -4.09 -57.44
N LYS A 125 -30.08 -4.23 -57.58
CA LYS A 125 -30.70 -4.41 -58.90
C LYS A 125 -30.57 -3.18 -59.78
N LEU A 126 -30.75 -1.99 -59.20
CA LEU A 126 -30.52 -0.73 -59.92
C LEU A 126 -29.06 -0.59 -60.39
N SER A 127 -28.07 -0.93 -59.54
CA SER A 127 -26.65 -0.82 -59.92
C SER A 127 -26.26 -1.80 -61.03
N THR A 128 -27.01 -2.89 -61.18
CA THR A 128 -26.83 -3.89 -62.25
C THR A 128 -27.77 -3.67 -63.43
N PHE A 129 -28.47 -2.53 -63.47
CA PHE A 129 -29.47 -2.16 -64.51
C PHE A 129 -30.54 -3.22 -64.74
N ASN A 130 -30.84 -4.03 -63.72
CA ASN A 130 -31.86 -5.07 -63.81
C ASN A 130 -33.27 -4.49 -63.62
N PHE A 131 -34.25 -5.12 -64.27
CA PHE A 131 -35.65 -4.76 -64.07
C PHE A 131 -36.05 -4.87 -62.60
N ILE A 132 -36.70 -3.82 -62.11
CA ILE A 132 -37.23 -3.76 -60.75
C ILE A 132 -38.65 -3.19 -60.74
N ASN A 133 -39.52 -3.81 -59.96
CA ASN A 133 -40.87 -3.33 -59.78
C ASN A 133 -40.87 -2.02 -58.99
N LEU A 134 -41.54 -1.00 -59.52
CA LEU A 134 -41.61 0.34 -58.93
C LEU A 134 -42.25 0.34 -57.52
N TRP A 135 -43.04 -0.69 -57.20
CA TRP A 135 -43.62 -0.89 -55.87
C TRP A 135 -42.56 -0.89 -54.74
N TYR A 136 -41.33 -1.34 -54.99
CA TYR A 136 -40.24 -1.33 -54.01
C TYR A 136 -39.75 0.08 -53.60
N PHE A 137 -40.17 1.12 -54.31
CA PHE A 137 -39.89 2.53 -53.96
C PHE A 137 -41.07 3.20 -53.26
N SER A 138 -42.21 2.52 -53.16
CA SER A 138 -43.35 3.01 -52.39
C SER A 138 -43.08 2.88 -50.88
N PRO A 139 -43.68 3.73 -50.02
CA PRO A 139 -43.55 3.59 -48.56
C PRO A 139 -43.96 2.20 -48.07
N ALA A 140 -45.05 1.63 -48.61
CA ALA A 140 -45.47 0.28 -48.27
C ALA A 140 -44.40 -0.77 -48.61
N GLY A 141 -43.83 -0.68 -49.82
CA GLY A 141 -42.75 -1.58 -50.26
C GLY A 141 -41.47 -1.44 -49.44
N CYS A 142 -41.11 -0.22 -49.02
CA CYS A 142 -39.95 0.02 -48.16
C CYS A 142 -40.14 -0.58 -46.75
N VAL A 143 -41.32 -0.42 -46.13
CA VAL A 143 -41.63 -1.03 -44.82
C VAL A 143 -41.60 -2.55 -44.90
N GLU A 144 -42.29 -3.12 -45.90
CA GLU A 144 -42.38 -4.58 -46.05
C GLU A 144 -41.03 -5.21 -46.34
N ALA A 145 -40.24 -4.61 -47.23
CA ALA A 145 -38.92 -5.11 -47.54
C ALA A 145 -37.95 -4.98 -46.35
N THR A 146 -38.06 -3.90 -45.55
CA THR A 146 -37.29 -3.75 -44.30
C THR A 146 -37.67 -4.82 -43.27
N ARG A 147 -38.98 -5.09 -43.11
CA ARG A 147 -39.47 -6.14 -42.21
C ARG A 147 -38.97 -7.53 -42.62
N ASN A 148 -39.00 -7.84 -43.91
CA ASN A 148 -38.51 -9.11 -44.44
C ASN A 148 -36.99 -9.26 -44.27
N ASN A 149 -36.22 -8.20 -44.52
CA ASN A 149 -34.77 -8.19 -44.31
C ASN A 149 -34.40 -8.46 -42.84
N ARG A 150 -35.10 -7.83 -41.89
CA ARG A 150 -34.91 -8.09 -40.45
C ARG A 150 -35.25 -9.54 -40.08
N SER A 151 -36.30 -10.11 -40.67
CA SER A 151 -36.69 -11.50 -40.42
C SER A 151 -35.64 -12.50 -40.93
N ASN A 152 -34.97 -12.20 -42.04
CA ASN A 152 -33.87 -13.04 -42.56
C ASN A 152 -32.59 -12.88 -41.72
N ALA A 153 -32.24 -11.65 -41.33
CA ALA A 153 -31.05 -11.40 -40.50
C ALA A 153 -31.15 -12.04 -39.11
N ASN A 154 -32.35 -12.08 -38.51
CA ASN A 154 -32.57 -12.68 -37.19
C ASN A 154 -32.53 -14.22 -37.21
N ASN A 155 -32.50 -14.84 -38.40
CA ASN A 155 -32.31 -16.28 -38.57
C ASN A 155 -30.84 -16.65 -38.91
N THR A 156 -29.97 -15.65 -39.03
CA THR A 156 -28.52 -15.84 -39.14
C THR A 156 -27.96 -15.86 -37.72
N PHE A 157 -27.82 -17.06 -37.15
CA PHE A 157 -27.02 -17.25 -35.95
C PHE A 157 -25.59 -16.78 -36.26
N GLY A 158 -25.15 -15.70 -35.61
CA GLY A 158 -23.75 -15.31 -35.62
C GLY A 158 -22.94 -16.44 -35.02
N ILE A 159 -22.02 -17.01 -35.80
CA ILE A 159 -21.05 -17.98 -35.30
C ILE A 159 -20.09 -17.20 -34.40
N SER A 160 -20.40 -17.10 -33.11
CA SER A 160 -19.39 -16.78 -32.10
C SER A 160 -18.46 -17.99 -31.99
N LYS A 161 -17.20 -17.81 -32.40
CA LYS A 161 -16.15 -18.75 -32.02
C LYS A 161 -16.01 -18.72 -30.50
N VAL A 162 -16.51 -19.76 -29.84
CA VAL A 162 -16.00 -20.18 -28.54
C VAL A 162 -14.67 -20.87 -28.83
N ASP A 163 -13.58 -20.24 -28.42
CA ASP A 163 -12.33 -20.96 -28.18
C ASP A 163 -12.09 -20.98 -26.67
N GLU A 164 -12.52 -22.08 -26.06
CA GLU A 164 -12.03 -22.49 -24.74
C GLU A 164 -10.63 -23.08 -24.93
N ARG A 165 -9.62 -22.32 -24.47
CA ARG A 165 -8.48 -22.81 -23.66
C ARG A 165 -7.45 -21.70 -23.47
N ASN A 166 -7.51 -21.01 -22.34
CA ASN A 166 -6.53 -21.09 -21.24
C ASN A 166 -6.63 -19.83 -20.37
N SER A 167 -6.94 -20.06 -19.10
CA SER A 167 -7.26 -19.06 -18.09
C SER A 167 -6.05 -18.24 -17.66
N HIS A 168 -5.97 -16.98 -18.08
CA HIS A 168 -5.29 -15.93 -17.32
C HIS A 168 -6.31 -14.80 -17.12
N SER A 169 -6.96 -14.80 -15.95
CA SER A 169 -7.88 -13.75 -15.55
C SER A 169 -7.13 -12.76 -14.68
N GLU A 170 -6.91 -11.58 -15.24
CA GLU A 170 -6.75 -10.34 -14.50
C GLU A 170 -7.96 -9.48 -14.87
N ILE A 171 -8.88 -9.29 -13.92
CA ILE A 171 -9.84 -8.19 -13.94
C ILE A 171 -9.86 -7.63 -12.52
N GLY A 172 -9.39 -6.39 -12.40
CA GLY A 172 -9.65 -5.55 -11.25
C GLY A 172 -11.12 -5.12 -11.20
N HIS A 173 -11.72 -5.27 -10.02
CA HIS A 173 -12.81 -4.42 -9.51
C HIS A 173 -12.34 -4.05 -8.09
N CYS A 174 -11.93 -2.80 -7.87
CA CYS A 174 -12.81 -1.71 -7.44
C CYS A 174 -13.44 -1.96 -6.07
N CYS A 175 -12.87 -1.26 -5.07
CA CYS A 175 -13.46 -0.80 -3.82
C CYS A 175 -14.44 -1.73 -3.08
N GLN A 176 -13.93 -2.45 -2.08
CA GLN A 176 -14.69 -2.66 -0.84
C GLN A 176 -13.77 -2.48 0.37
N SER A 177 -14.07 -1.43 1.13
CA SER A 177 -13.55 -1.16 2.47
C SER A 177 -13.91 -2.31 3.40
N VAL A 178 -12.94 -2.87 4.12
CA VAL A 178 -13.19 -3.50 5.43
C VAL A 178 -12.07 -3.13 6.38
N THR A 179 -12.50 -2.39 7.39
CA THR A 179 -11.91 -2.11 8.69
C THR A 179 -11.26 -3.29 9.40
N LYS A 180 -10.13 -2.97 10.06
CA LYS A 180 -9.61 -3.48 11.36
C LYS A 180 -9.79 -4.98 11.68
N LEU A 181 -8.71 -5.62 12.10
CA LEU A 181 -8.49 -5.99 13.52
C LEU A 181 -7.16 -6.75 13.70
N ASN A 182 -6.32 -6.19 14.59
CA ASN A 182 -5.45 -6.85 15.58
C ASN A 182 -4.83 -8.23 15.30
N GLY A 183 -3.51 -8.31 15.54
CA GLY A 183 -2.95 -9.47 16.23
C GLY A 183 -1.49 -9.82 15.92
N GLY A 184 -0.54 -9.14 16.58
CA GLY A 184 0.68 -9.71 17.18
C GLY A 184 1.76 -10.38 16.29
N PRO A 185 3.06 -10.10 16.52
CA PRO A 185 4.15 -10.88 15.94
C PRO A 185 4.43 -12.12 16.80
N GLN A 186 4.38 -13.30 16.20
CA GLN A 186 4.91 -14.53 16.82
C GLN A 186 6.31 -14.79 16.24
N ALA A 187 7.29 -14.73 17.15
CA ALA A 187 8.66 -15.16 16.92
C ALA A 187 8.77 -16.68 16.98
N ASP A 188 9.59 -17.25 16.10
CA ASP A 188 10.24 -18.58 16.21
C ASP A 188 11.54 -18.44 15.38
N LEU A 189 12.73 -18.18 15.94
CA LEU A 189 13.61 -19.02 16.76
C LEU A 189 13.86 -20.43 16.18
N TRP A 190 15.16 -20.71 15.97
CA TRP A 190 15.85 -21.98 15.68
C TRP A 190 16.08 -22.38 14.21
N ASN A 191 17.31 -22.18 13.70
CA ASN A 191 18.27 -23.28 13.45
C ASN A 191 19.54 -22.85 12.69
N LEU A 192 20.68 -22.90 13.39
CA LEU A 192 22.01 -23.33 12.93
C LEU A 192 22.36 -24.57 13.81
N PRO A 193 23.30 -25.50 13.49
CA PRO A 193 24.43 -25.37 12.56
C PRO A 193 24.80 -26.66 11.75
N ALA A 194 25.76 -26.54 10.82
CA ALA A 194 26.81 -27.53 10.43
C ALA A 194 27.54 -26.95 9.19
N GLY A 195 28.85 -26.91 9.02
CA GLY A 195 29.92 -27.80 9.48
C GLY A 195 30.52 -28.54 8.28
N GLY A 196 31.77 -28.22 7.90
CA GLY A 196 32.61 -28.98 6.95
C GLY A 196 32.86 -28.27 5.61
N GLY A 197 34.08 -28.07 5.13
CA GLY A 197 35.42 -28.47 5.59
C GLY A 197 36.49 -27.74 4.76
#